data_AF-A0A9D8BJ82-F1
#
_entry.id   AF-A0A9D8BJ82-F1
#
_cell.length_a   1.000
_cell.length_b   1.000
_cell.length_c   1.000
_cell.angle_alpha   90.00
_cell.angle_beta   90.00
_cell.angle_gamma   90.00
#
_symmetry.space_group_name_H-M   'P 1'
#
loop_
_entity.id
_entity.type
_entity.pdbx_description
1 polymer ?
#
loop_
_entity_poly.entity_id
_entity_poly.type
_entity_poly.pdbx_seq_one_letter_code
_entity_poly.pdbx_strand_id
1 'polypeptide(L)'
;MIKCKNYPDKQIKELEDKARDVRRLIVKMLAKAGSGHPGGSLSSTDIMTCLYFSVLRHDPKNPNWLDRDRFHLSKGHCCPVWYAVLAKSGYFSV
;
A
#
# COMPACT_ATOMS: atom_id res chain seq x y z
N MET A 1 23.77 -6.38 12.37
CA MET A 1 23.18 -7.54 11.65
C MET A 1 21.70 -7.26 11.42
N ILE A 2 21.26 -7.13 10.17
CA ILE A 2 19.84 -7.06 9.83
C ILE A 2 19.28 -8.47 10.01
N LYS A 3 18.40 -8.70 10.99
CA LYS A 3 17.66 -9.96 11.10
C LYS A 3 16.59 -9.97 10.01
N CYS A 4 16.67 -10.89 9.06
CA CYS A 4 15.58 -11.13 8.12
C CYS A 4 14.35 -11.61 8.90
N LYS A 5 13.21 -10.91 8.75
CA LYS A 5 11.92 -11.42 9.23
C LYS A 5 11.55 -12.63 8.38
N ASN A 6 11.29 -13.77 9.02
CA ASN A 6 10.67 -14.91 8.36
C ASN A 6 9.15 -14.68 8.34
N TYR A 7 8.56 -14.73 7.15
CA TYR A 7 7.12 -14.61 6.96
C TYR A 7 6.51 -16.01 6.78
N PRO A 8 5.58 -16.44 7.65
CA PRO A 8 4.86 -17.69 7.45
C PRO A 8 4.01 -17.64 6.17
N ASP A 9 3.82 -18.79 5.52
CA ASP A 9 3.02 -18.90 4.28
C ASP A 9 1.62 -18.29 4.42
N LYS A 10 0.99 -18.46 5.59
CA LYS A 10 -0.30 -17.84 5.89
C LYS A 10 -0.25 -16.31 5.78
N GLN A 11 0.78 -15.68 6.34
CA GLN A 11 0.94 -14.24 6.30
C GLN A 11 1.26 -13.76 4.88
N ILE A 12 2.09 -14.52 4.14
CA ILE A 12 2.33 -14.25 2.71
C ILE A 12 1.01 -14.27 1.96
N LYS A 13 0.16 -15.28 2.21
CA LYS A 13 -1.14 -15.39 1.56
C LYS A 13 -2.07 -14.22 1.85
N GLU A 14 -2.13 -13.77 3.10
CA GLU A 14 -2.89 -12.58 3.50
C GLU A 14 -2.41 -11.32 2.78
N LEU A 15 -1.09 -11.17 2.58
CA LEU A 15 -0.51 -10.07 1.81
C LEU A 15 -0.86 -10.17 0.32
N GLU A 16 -0.82 -11.36 -0.29
CA GLU A 16 -1.26 -11.56 -1.69
C GLU A 16 -2.73 -11.17 -1.88
N ASP A 17 -3.59 -11.54 -0.93
CA ASP A 17 -5.02 -11.23 -0.99
C ASP A 17 -5.27 -9.72 -0.85
N LYS A 18 -4.56 -9.05 0.08
CA LYS A 18 -4.58 -7.58 0.18
C LYS A 18 -4.06 -6.92 -1.11
N ALA A 19 -2.99 -7.45 -1.70
CA ALA A 19 -2.43 -6.92 -2.94
C ALA A 19 -3.43 -7.05 -4.10
N ARG A 20 -4.18 -8.16 -4.17
CA ARG A 20 -5.27 -8.35 -5.14
C ARG A 20 -6.36 -7.29 -4.97
N ASP A 21 -6.75 -7.00 -3.74
CA ASP A 21 -7.73 -5.95 -3.44
C ASP A 21 -7.23 -4.55 -3.79
N VAL A 22 -5.98 -4.24 -3.49
CA VAL A 22 -5.34 -2.97 -3.86
C VAL A 22 -5.33 -2.79 -5.38
N ARG A 23 -4.99 -3.83 -6.17
CA ARG A 23 -5.07 -3.80 -7.64
C ARG A 23 -6.48 -3.48 -8.13
N ARG A 24 -7.50 -4.10 -7.54
CA ARG A 24 -8.91 -3.82 -7.88
C ARG A 24 -9.28 -2.35 -7.60
N LEU A 25 -8.86 -1.81 -6.46
CA LEU A 25 -9.10 -0.41 -6.14
C LEU A 25 -8.41 0.55 -7.10
N ILE A 26 -7.17 0.29 -7.48
CA ILE A 26 -6.44 1.08 -8.48
C ILE A 26 -7.24 1.16 -9.79
N VAL A 27 -7.67 0.01 -10.33
CA VAL A 27 -8.44 -0.03 -11.58
C VAL A 27 -9.76 0.73 -11.45
N LYS A 28 -10.50 0.55 -10.35
CA LYS A 28 -11.76 1.27 -10.10
C LYS A 28 -11.57 2.78 -10.00
N MET A 29 -10.56 3.23 -9.26
CA MET A 29 -10.26 4.66 -9.10
C MET A 29 -9.91 5.30 -10.44
N LEU A 30 -9.04 4.66 -11.22
CA LEU A 30 -8.61 5.17 -12.52
C LEU A 30 -9.76 5.17 -13.54
N ALA A 31 -10.57 4.11 -13.57
CA ALA A 31 -11.75 4.04 -14.43
C ALA A 31 -12.75 5.16 -14.10
N LYS A 32 -13.01 5.42 -12.81
CA LYS A 32 -13.88 6.50 -12.36
C LYS A 32 -13.32 7.89 -12.70
N ALA A 33 -12.00 8.06 -12.60
CA ALA A 33 -11.34 9.32 -12.91
C ALA A 33 -11.19 9.58 -14.42
N GLY A 34 -11.25 8.53 -15.27
CA GLY A 34 -10.98 8.63 -16.70
C GLY A 34 -9.52 8.97 -17.05
N SER A 35 -8.61 8.93 -16.07
CA SER A 35 -7.21 9.33 -16.22
C SER A 35 -6.32 8.71 -15.14
N GLY A 36 -5.01 8.64 -15.40
CA GLY A 36 -3.96 8.29 -14.44
C GLY A 36 -2.97 7.23 -14.95
N HIS A 37 -2.16 6.66 -14.05
CA HIS A 37 -1.03 5.80 -14.42
C HIS A 37 -1.20 4.36 -13.88
N PRO A 38 -1.89 3.47 -14.63
CA PRO A 38 -2.18 2.11 -14.18
C PRO A 38 -0.91 1.25 -14.08
N GLY A 39 -0.06 1.24 -15.11
CA GLY A 39 1.09 0.33 -15.17
C GLY A 39 2.05 0.51 -14.00
N GLY A 40 2.46 1.75 -13.73
CA GLY A 40 3.31 2.06 -12.59
C GLY A 40 2.65 1.76 -11.24
N SER A 41 1.35 1.99 -11.08
CA SER A 41 0.64 1.70 -9.83
C SER A 41 0.55 0.19 -9.57
N LEU A 42 0.16 -0.57 -10.60
CA LEU A 42 -0.02 -2.02 -10.53
C LEU A 42 1.31 -2.75 -10.27
N SER A 43 2.41 -2.33 -10.92
CA SER A 43 3.73 -2.94 -10.74
C SER A 43 4.28 -2.79 -9.32
N SER A 44 3.93 -1.71 -8.63
CA SER A 44 4.34 -1.48 -7.23
C SER A 44 3.38 -2.05 -6.18
N THR A 45 2.34 -2.81 -6.55
CA THR A 45 1.30 -3.20 -5.58
C THR A 45 1.83 -4.10 -4.47
N ASP A 46 2.66 -5.09 -4.79
CA ASP A 46 3.12 -6.06 -3.80
C ASP A 46 4.08 -5.41 -2.78
N ILE A 47 4.99 -4.55 -3.25
CA ILE A 47 5.89 -3.80 -2.35
C ILE A 47 5.10 -2.83 -1.47
N MET A 48 4.14 -2.10 -2.02
CA MET A 48 3.31 -1.17 -1.25
C MET A 48 2.46 -1.89 -0.21
N THR A 49 1.92 -3.07 -0.56
CA THR A 49 1.15 -3.90 0.36
C THR A 49 2.03 -4.44 1.49
N CYS A 50 3.21 -4.97 1.17
CA CYS A 50 4.16 -5.43 2.18
C CYS A 50 4.59 -4.29 3.13
N LEU A 51 4.87 -3.10 2.58
CA LEU A 51 5.23 -1.93 3.37
C LEU A 51 4.12 -1.54 4.35
N TYR A 52 2.89 -1.36 3.87
CA TYR A 52 1.78 -0.82 4.68
C TYR A 52 1.05 -1.82 5.56
N PHE A 53 1.22 -3.13 5.35
CA PHE A 53 0.52 -4.15 6.15
C PHE A 53 1.47 -5.07 6.90
N SER A 54 2.78 -4.82 6.89
CA SER A 54 3.75 -5.69 7.55
C SER A 54 5.05 -5.01 8.01
N VAL A 55 5.65 -4.17 7.17
CA VAL A 55 7.00 -3.64 7.44
C VAL A 55 6.96 -2.31 8.20
N LEU A 56 6.19 -1.34 7.72
CA LEU A 56 6.16 0.01 8.28
C LEU A 56 5.46 0.01 9.63
N ARG A 57 6.05 0.71 10.59
CA ARG A 57 5.39 1.12 11.84
C ARG A 57 4.66 2.43 11.57
N HIS A 58 3.34 2.38 11.52
CA HIS A 58 2.51 3.56 11.33
C HIS A 58 1.17 3.38 12.02
N ASP A 59 0.48 4.50 12.28
CA ASP A 59 -0.85 4.51 12.87
C ASP A 59 -1.78 5.42 12.04
N PRO A 60 -2.83 4.88 11.40
CA PRO A 60 -3.82 5.67 10.68
C PRO A 60 -4.61 6.63 11.59
N LYS A 61 -4.77 6.32 12.88
CA LYS A 61 -5.47 7.17 13.86
C LYS A 61 -4.57 8.27 14.41
N ASN A 62 -3.26 8.13 14.27
CA ASN A 62 -2.26 9.12 14.67
C ASN A 62 -1.23 9.36 13.54
N PRO A 63 -1.64 10.01 12.43
CA PRO A 63 -0.77 10.24 11.28
C PRO A 63 0.46 11.13 11.60
N ASN A 64 0.40 11.89 12.69
CA ASN A 64 1.46 12.79 13.15
C ASN A 64 2.37 12.14 14.21
N TRP A 65 2.23 10.84 14.48
CA TRP A 65 3.11 10.10 15.38
C TRP A 65 4.59 10.32 15.00
N LEU A 66 5.35 10.94 15.91
CA LEU A 66 6.72 11.41 15.67
C LEU A 66 7.67 10.31 15.19
N ASP A 67 7.58 9.12 15.81
CA ASP A 67 8.50 7.99 15.58
C ASP A 67 7.99 6.98 14.54
N ARG A 68 6.90 7.31 13.81
CA ARG A 68 6.42 6.45 12.73
C ARG A 68 7.46 6.35 11.61
N ASP A 69 7.48 5.22 10.93
CA ASP A 69 8.23 5.10 9.70
C ASP A 69 7.61 6.02 8.61
N ARG A 70 8.47 6.58 7.75
CA ARG A 70 8.06 7.53 6.70
C ARG A 70 8.29 6.93 5.33
N PHE A 71 7.23 6.89 4.52
CA PHE A 71 7.29 6.49 3.13
C PHE A 71 7.11 7.70 2.22
N HIS A 72 7.96 7.82 1.20
CA HIS A 72 7.89 8.88 0.19
C HIS A 72 7.79 8.24 -1.20
N LEU A 73 6.69 8.48 -1.91
CA LEU A 73 6.52 8.00 -3.27
C LEU A 73 7.18 8.96 -4.27
N SER A 74 8.48 8.78 -4.52
CA SER A 74 9.21 9.60 -5.51
C SER A 74 8.58 9.53 -6.91
N LYS A 75 8.10 8.35 -7.32
CA LYS A 75 7.31 8.17 -8.54
C LYS A 75 5.85 8.63 -8.38
N GLY A 76 5.64 9.90 -8.04
CA GLY A 76 4.36 10.47 -7.60
C GLY A 76 3.18 10.24 -8.56
N HIS A 77 3.43 10.07 -9.86
CA HIS A 77 2.39 9.73 -10.85
C HIS A 77 1.70 8.38 -10.58
N CYS A 78 2.33 7.49 -9.80
CA CYS A 78 1.77 6.24 -9.31
C CYS A 78 0.94 6.41 -8.02
N CYS A 79 0.45 7.62 -7.70
CA CYS A 79 -0.33 7.88 -6.49
C CYS A 79 -1.57 6.97 -6.28
N PRO A 80 -2.23 6.37 -7.29
CA PRO A 80 -3.36 5.46 -7.05
C PRO A 80 -3.03 4.27 -6.14
N VAL A 81 -1.85 3.65 -6.29
CA VAL A 81 -1.47 2.55 -5.38
C VAL A 81 -1.30 3.05 -3.94
N TRP A 82 -0.79 4.27 -3.77
CA TRP A 82 -0.57 4.85 -2.46
C TRP A 82 -1.90 5.19 -1.78
N TYR A 83 -2.84 5.78 -2.52
CA TYR A 83 -4.18 6.04 -2.03
C TYR A 83 -4.89 4.75 -1.62
N ALA A 84 -4.78 3.70 -2.44
CA ALA A 84 -5.40 2.41 -2.16
C ALA A 84 -4.88 1.77 -0.86
N VAL A 85 -3.56 1.78 -0.62
CA VAL A 85 -3.02 1.22 0.63
C VAL A 85 -3.33 2.11 1.83
N LEU A 86 -3.28 3.44 1.72
CA LEU A 86 -3.67 4.35 2.82
C LEU A 86 -5.13 4.16 3.23
N ALA A 87 -6.05 4.08 2.25
CA ALA A 87 -7.47 3.82 2.50
C ALA A 87 -7.68 2.47 3.20
N LYS A 88 -7.07 1.40 2.66
CA LYS A 88 -7.14 0.04 3.23
C LYS A 88 -6.45 -0.09 4.59
N SER A 89 -5.46 0.75 4.88
CA SER A 89 -4.83 0.88 6.20
C SER A 89 -5.67 1.69 7.19
N GLY A 90 -6.72 2.38 6.75
CA GLY A 90 -7.66 3.11 7.61
C GLY A 90 -7.38 4.61 7.79
N TYR A 91 -6.51 5.21 6.95
CA TYR A 91 -6.30 6.67 6.99
C TYR A 91 -7.53 7.46 6.52
N PHE A 92 -8.33 6.87 5.63
CA PHE A 92 -9.59 7.41 5.12
C PHE A 92 -10.45 6.29 4.52
N SER A 93 -11.71 6.57 4.25
CA SER A 93 -12.66 5.60 3.67
C SER A 93 -12.34 5.24 2.21
N VAL A 94 -12.64 4.00 1.83
CA VAL A 94 -12.53 3.48 0.45
C VAL A 94 -13.73 3.89 -0.40
#